data_AF-A0A426UZ91-F1
#
_entry.id   AF-A0A426UZ91-F1
#
_cell.length_a   1.000
_cell.length_b   1.000
_cell.length_c   1.000
_cell.angle_alpha   90.00
_cell.angle_beta   90.00
_cell.angle_gamma   90.00
#
_symmetry.space_group_name_H-M   'P 1'
#
loop_
_entity.id
_entity.type
_entity.pdbx_description
1 polymer ?
#
loop_
_entity_poly.entity_id
_entity_poly.type
_entity_poly.pdbx_seq_one_letter_code
_entity_poly.pdbx_strand_id
1 'polypeptide(L)'
;MQQIIAELAVRDDEHPDTWLTHAPSGWTITLDEDRFAYLSDPDCKIVAHMAGVAPEYALKLWLLHSRQGKEATTNEPWKSGSRLISQEEMSARKAKADAITLESDLAFYSQLGPEDLSSPCKADHCSRGHIKYSALCRVHHFEQIRRKPCPFNE
;
A
#
# COMPACT_ATOMS: atom_id res chain seq x y z
N MET A 1 4.19 3.05 -29.30
CA MET A 1 2.92 3.43 -28.64
C MET A 1 2.28 2.23 -27.94
N GLN A 2 2.03 1.11 -28.64
CA GLN A 2 1.48 -0.11 -28.03
C GLN A 2 2.30 -0.67 -26.86
N GLN A 3 3.63 -0.66 -26.95
CA GLN A 3 4.50 -1.09 -25.83
C GLN A 3 4.30 -0.24 -24.57
N ILE A 4 4.21 1.09 -24.70
CA ILE A 4 3.99 2.00 -23.56
C ILE A 4 2.63 1.74 -22.90
N ILE A 5 1.60 1.49 -23.71
CA ILE A 5 0.26 1.16 -23.22
C ILE A 5 0.28 -0.19 -22.48
N ALA A 6 1.04 -1.17 -22.99
CA ALA A 6 1.20 -2.46 -22.34
C ALA A 6 1.90 -2.33 -20.98
N GLU A 7 2.93 -1.50 -20.86
CA GLU A 7 3.59 -1.22 -19.57
C GLU A 7 2.61 -0.60 -18.55
N LEU A 8 1.73 0.32 -18.98
CA LEU A 8 0.68 0.88 -18.11
C LEU A 8 -0.41 -0.13 -17.71
N ALA A 9 -0.44 -1.30 -18.34
CA ALA A 9 -1.31 -2.39 -17.95
C ALA A 9 -0.69 -3.33 -16.92
N VAL A 10 0.64 -3.27 -16.74
CA VAL A 10 1.35 -4.08 -15.75
C VAL A 10 1.24 -3.42 -14.38
N ARG A 11 0.91 -4.21 -13.36
CA ARG A 11 0.90 -3.75 -11.96
C ARG A 11 2.31 -3.84 -11.41
N ASP A 12 2.81 -2.74 -10.86
CA ASP A 12 4.05 -2.69 -10.09
C ASP A 12 3.69 -2.61 -8.60
N ASP A 13 4.00 -3.68 -7.86
CA ASP A 13 3.70 -3.76 -6.43
C ASP A 13 4.60 -2.84 -5.58
N GLU A 14 5.73 -2.38 -6.11
CA GLU A 14 6.67 -1.47 -5.44
C GLU A 14 6.33 0.00 -5.74
N HIS A 15 5.90 0.29 -6.99
CA HIS A 15 5.53 1.63 -7.45
C HIS A 15 4.15 1.62 -8.12
N PRO A 16 3.05 1.53 -7.33
CA PRO A 16 1.70 1.37 -7.87
C PRO A 16 1.20 2.61 -8.63
N ASP A 17 1.83 3.76 -8.42
CA ASP A 17 1.47 5.02 -9.02
C ASP A 17 2.50 5.44 -10.08
N THR A 18 2.01 5.93 -11.22
CA THR A 18 2.83 6.52 -12.29
C THR A 18 2.41 7.96 -12.52
N TRP A 19 3.36 8.85 -12.82
CA TRP A 19 3.05 10.27 -12.96
C TRP A 19 3.81 10.97 -14.08
N LEU A 20 3.25 12.09 -14.54
CA LEU A 20 3.92 13.02 -15.44
C LEU A 20 3.76 14.45 -14.90
N THR A 21 4.90 15.10 -14.68
CA THR A 21 4.95 16.52 -14.31
C THR A 21 5.27 17.37 -15.54
N HIS A 22 4.43 18.36 -15.84
CA HIS A 22 4.71 19.35 -16.87
C HIS A 22 5.76 20.35 -16.36
N ALA A 23 7.01 20.18 -16.81
CA ALA A 23 8.16 20.91 -16.30
C ALA A 23 8.00 22.45 -16.26
N PRO A 24 7.42 23.13 -17.28
CA PRO A 24 7.24 24.58 -17.22
C PRO A 24 6.27 25.06 -16.14
N SER A 25 5.21 24.30 -15.86
CA SER A 25 4.15 24.75 -14.96
C SER A 25 4.16 24.07 -13.59
N GLY A 26 4.92 22.99 -13.40
CA GLY A 26 4.97 22.19 -12.16
C GLY A 26 3.73 21.34 -11.89
N TRP A 27 2.71 21.41 -12.75
CA TRP A 27 1.49 20.62 -12.61
C TRP A 27 1.79 19.15 -12.89
N THR A 28 1.10 18.26 -12.18
CA THR A 28 1.35 16.82 -12.27
C THR A 28 0.05 16.05 -12.49
N ILE A 29 0.07 15.08 -13.41
CA ILE A 29 -0.97 14.07 -13.54
C ILE A 29 -0.42 12.73 -13.06
N THR A 30 -1.03 12.19 -12.02
CA THR A 30 -0.73 10.86 -11.45
C THR A 30 -1.83 9.88 -11.82
N LEU A 31 -1.46 8.64 -12.08
CA LEU A 31 -2.34 7.50 -12.30
C LEU A 31 -2.07 6.44 -11.23
N ASP A 32 -3.11 5.97 -10.55
CA ASP A 32 -3.00 4.87 -9.60
C ASP A 32 -3.37 3.50 -10.21
N GLU A 33 -3.09 2.44 -9.46
CA GLU A 33 -3.41 1.05 -9.81
C GLU A 33 -4.92 0.80 -9.96
N ASP A 34 -5.75 1.62 -9.34
CA ASP A 34 -7.22 1.55 -9.37
C ASP A 34 -7.82 2.28 -10.60
N ARG A 35 -6.98 2.72 -11.54
CA ARG A 35 -7.37 3.49 -12.74
C ARG A 35 -7.98 4.85 -12.43
N PHE A 36 -7.54 5.49 -11.36
CA PHE A 36 -7.82 6.89 -11.12
C PHE A 36 -6.70 7.76 -11.66
N ALA A 37 -7.07 8.88 -12.26
CA ALA A 37 -6.14 9.98 -12.51
C ALA A 37 -6.34 11.07 -11.46
N TYR A 38 -5.25 11.67 -11.01
CA TYR A 38 -5.24 12.81 -10.11
C TYR A 38 -4.49 13.95 -10.77
N LEU A 39 -5.05 15.14 -10.72
CA LEU A 39 -4.39 16.38 -11.12
C LEU A 39 -3.95 17.11 -9.85
N SER A 40 -2.65 17.35 -9.74
CA SER A 40 -2.04 18.07 -8.63
C SER A 40 -1.40 19.37 -9.08
N ASP A 41 -1.53 20.40 -8.25
CA ASP A 41 -0.85 21.68 -8.43
C ASP A 41 0.66 21.56 -8.14
N PRO A 42 1.45 22.63 -8.37
CA PRO A 42 2.90 22.62 -8.13
C PRO A 42 3.30 22.37 -6.68
N ASP A 43 2.39 22.58 -5.73
CA ASP A 43 2.60 22.31 -4.30
C ASP A 43 2.17 20.86 -3.93
N CYS A 44 1.98 20.00 -4.93
CA CYS A 44 1.55 18.60 -4.81
C CYS A 44 0.16 18.42 -4.19
N LYS A 45 -0.68 19.45 -4.18
CA LYS A 45 -2.06 19.34 -3.71
C LYS A 45 -2.96 18.83 -4.82
N ILE A 46 -3.67 17.73 -4.55
CA ILE A 46 -4.68 17.20 -5.47
C ILE A 46 -5.84 18.21 -5.57
N VAL A 47 -6.08 18.70 -6.78
CA VAL A 47 -7.17 19.64 -7.06
C VAL A 47 -8.32 19.01 -7.83
N ALA A 48 -8.08 17.87 -8.49
CA ALA A 48 -9.11 17.14 -9.21
C ALA A 48 -8.74 15.66 -9.39
N HIS A 49 -9.76 14.84 -9.66
CA HIS A 49 -9.59 13.41 -9.96
C HIS A 49 -10.54 12.94 -11.07
N MET A 50 -10.19 11.82 -11.71
CA MET A 50 -10.99 11.13 -12.72
C MET A 50 -10.93 9.62 -12.43
N ALA A 51 -12.04 8.91 -12.61
CA ALA A 51 -12.12 7.47 -12.34
C ALA A 51 -12.24 6.67 -13.65
N GLY A 52 -11.79 5.41 -13.63
CA GLY A 52 -11.97 4.50 -14.77
C GLY A 52 -11.13 4.88 -16.00
N VAL A 53 -9.96 5.45 -15.78
CA VAL A 53 -9.06 5.90 -16.85
C VAL A 53 -8.36 4.71 -17.48
N ALA A 54 -8.76 4.36 -18.71
CA ALA A 54 -8.09 3.32 -19.49
C ALA A 54 -6.64 3.70 -19.84
N PRO A 55 -5.70 2.74 -19.96
CA PRO A 55 -4.30 3.00 -20.30
C PRO A 55 -4.08 3.90 -21.53
N GLU A 56 -4.88 3.71 -22.57
CA GLU A 56 -4.83 4.52 -23.79
C GLU A 56 -5.23 5.98 -23.53
N TYR A 57 -6.24 6.16 -22.67
CA TYR A 57 -6.72 7.47 -22.27
C TYR A 57 -5.72 8.18 -21.37
N ALA A 58 -5.11 7.44 -20.45
CA ALA A 58 -4.00 7.87 -19.62
C ALA A 58 -2.83 8.42 -20.47
N LEU A 59 -2.38 7.66 -21.47
CA LEU A 59 -1.34 8.11 -22.38
C LEU A 59 -1.77 9.37 -23.15
N LYS A 60 -3.02 9.44 -23.63
CA LYS A 60 -3.57 10.64 -24.27
C LYS A 60 -3.53 11.85 -23.33
N LEU A 61 -3.96 11.70 -22.08
CA LEU A 61 -3.94 12.75 -21.06
C LEU A 61 -2.52 13.26 -20.81
N TRP A 62 -1.55 12.36 -20.66
CA TRP A 62 -0.16 12.74 -20.50
C TRP A 62 0.43 13.43 -21.72
N LEU A 63 0.11 12.98 -22.94
CA LEU A 63 0.54 13.66 -24.15
C LEU A 63 -0.04 15.08 -24.25
N LEU A 64 -1.31 15.28 -23.90
CA LEU A 64 -1.94 16.61 -23.83
C LEU A 64 -1.24 17.47 -22.77
N HIS A 65 -1.06 16.92 -21.57
CA HIS A 65 -0.44 17.61 -20.44
C HIS A 65 1.01 17.99 -20.72
N SER A 66 1.78 17.14 -21.39
CA SER A 66 3.18 17.41 -21.74
C SER A 66 3.37 18.62 -22.65
N ARG A 67 2.33 19.02 -23.40
CA ARG A 67 2.42 20.09 -24.40
C ARG A 67 2.02 21.46 -23.88
N GLN A 68 1.00 21.53 -23.03
CA GLN A 68 0.41 22.80 -22.57
C GLN A 68 0.06 22.77 -21.08
N GLY A 69 0.56 21.79 -20.33
CA GLY A 69 0.29 21.65 -18.91
C GLY A 69 -1.19 21.45 -18.58
N LYS A 70 -1.63 22.09 -17.50
CA LYS A 70 -3.01 21.99 -17.01
C LYS A 70 -4.04 22.41 -18.06
N GLU A 71 -3.78 23.48 -18.81
CA GLU A 71 -4.74 24.13 -19.69
C GLU A 71 -5.30 23.17 -20.75
N ALA A 72 -4.43 22.34 -21.35
CA ALA A 72 -4.82 21.31 -22.32
C ALA A 72 -5.75 20.22 -21.76
N THR A 73 -5.76 20.04 -20.43
CA THR A 73 -6.56 18.99 -19.78
C THR A 73 -7.82 19.53 -19.10
N THR A 74 -8.09 20.83 -19.17
CA THR A 74 -9.22 21.45 -18.45
C THR A 74 -10.59 20.98 -18.93
N ASN A 75 -10.70 20.60 -20.21
CA ASN A 75 -11.94 20.10 -20.81
C ASN A 75 -12.19 18.61 -20.57
N GLU A 76 -11.26 17.94 -19.91
CA GLU A 76 -11.38 16.53 -19.56
C GLU A 76 -12.38 16.37 -18.39
N PRO A 77 -13.02 15.20 -18.20
CA PRO A 77 -14.11 15.00 -17.24
C PRO A 77 -13.62 14.88 -15.78
N TRP A 78 -12.86 15.87 -15.33
CA TRP A 78 -12.35 16.00 -13.98
C TRP A 78 -13.48 16.25 -12.98
N LYS A 79 -13.41 15.56 -11.84
CA LYS A 79 -14.18 15.86 -10.63
C LYS A 79 -13.31 16.72 -9.72
N SER A 80 -13.88 17.80 -9.19
CA SER A 80 -13.15 18.73 -8.31
C SER A 80 -12.76 18.06 -6.98
N GLY A 81 -11.56 18.39 -6.51
CA GLY A 81 -10.98 17.90 -5.25
C GLY A 81 -10.43 16.48 -5.32
N SER A 82 -9.95 16.01 -4.17
CA SER A 82 -9.49 14.63 -3.99
C SER A 82 -10.66 13.64 -4.07
N ARG A 83 -10.36 12.40 -4.48
CA ARG A 83 -11.30 11.29 -4.38
C ARG A 83 -11.69 11.10 -2.91
N LEU A 84 -12.99 11.00 -2.66
CA LEU A 84 -13.51 10.51 -1.39
C LEU A 84 -13.48 8.98 -1.42
N ILE A 85 -12.67 8.38 -0.56
CA ILE A 85 -12.62 6.92 -0.40
C ILE A 85 -13.85 6.52 0.42
N SER A 86 -14.60 5.54 -0.06
CA SER A 86 -15.79 5.07 0.65
C SER A 86 -15.41 4.30 1.93
N GLN A 87 -16.34 4.18 2.86
CA GLN A 87 -16.11 3.37 4.06
C GLN A 87 -15.85 1.90 3.73
N GLU A 88 -16.48 1.38 2.68
CA GLU A 88 -16.29 0.03 2.17
C GLU A 88 -14.91 -0.16 1.55
N GLU A 89 -14.43 0.81 0.78
CA GLU A 89 -13.07 0.79 0.22
C GLU A 89 -12.01 0.86 1.34
N MET A 90 -12.23 1.70 2.34
CA MET A 90 -11.34 1.77 3.51
C MET A 90 -11.32 0.46 4.29
N SER A 91 -12.47 -0.18 4.52
CA SER A 91 -12.53 -1.45 5.24
C SER A 91 -11.88 -2.58 4.45
N ALA A 92 -12.05 -2.63 3.12
CA ALA A 92 -11.39 -3.59 2.25
C ALA A 92 -9.87 -3.42 2.27
N ARG A 93 -9.36 -2.18 2.18
CA ARG A 93 -7.91 -1.89 2.29
C ARG A 93 -7.36 -2.29 3.66
N LYS A 94 -8.09 -2.00 4.73
CA LYS A 94 -7.73 -2.41 6.08
C LYS A 94 -7.68 -3.93 6.21
N ALA A 95 -8.68 -4.65 5.72
CA ALA A 95 -8.73 -6.11 5.77
C ALA A 95 -7.55 -6.74 5.01
N LYS A 96 -7.20 -6.20 3.84
CA LYS A 96 -6.01 -6.65 3.08
C LYS A 96 -4.72 -6.42 3.88
N ALA A 97 -4.56 -5.24 4.48
CA ALA A 97 -3.39 -4.92 5.30
C ALA A 97 -3.29 -5.81 6.55
N ASP A 98 -4.41 -6.06 7.23
CA ASP A 98 -4.49 -6.94 8.40
C ASP A 98 -4.14 -8.40 8.01
N ALA A 99 -4.57 -8.87 6.83
CA ALA A 99 -4.23 -10.20 6.31
C ALA A 99 -2.73 -10.37 6.01
N ILE A 100 -2.11 -9.39 5.34
CA ILE A 100 -0.65 -9.38 5.08
C ILE A 100 0.13 -9.37 6.41
N THR A 101 -0.35 -8.59 7.37
CA THR A 101 0.25 -8.52 8.72
C THR A 101 0.18 -9.89 9.41
N LEU A 102 -0.99 -10.55 9.36
CA LEU A 102 -1.18 -11.87 9.95
C LEU A 102 -0.29 -12.93 9.29
N GLU A 103 -0.13 -12.89 7.97
CA GLU A 103 0.76 -13.79 7.25
C GLU A 103 2.23 -13.60 7.66
N SER A 104 2.69 -12.35 7.75
CA SER A 104 4.04 -12.03 8.24
C SER A 104 4.23 -12.49 9.69
N ASP A 105 3.23 -12.30 10.54
CA ASP A 105 3.25 -12.76 11.92
C ASP A 105 3.36 -14.28 12.00
N LEU A 106 2.58 -15.00 11.18
CA LEU A 106 2.58 -16.45 11.13
C LEU A 106 3.92 -17.00 10.65
N ALA A 107 4.49 -16.38 9.61
CA ALA A 107 5.81 -16.74 9.10
C ALA A 107 6.88 -16.59 10.18
N PHE A 108 6.88 -15.48 10.91
CA PHE A 108 7.78 -15.27 12.03
C PHE A 108 7.54 -16.27 13.17
N TYR A 109 6.29 -16.47 13.58
CA TYR A 109 5.93 -17.38 14.67
C TYR A 109 6.29 -18.84 14.36
N SER A 110 6.15 -19.25 13.11
CA SER A 110 6.49 -20.60 12.64
C SER A 110 8.00 -20.87 12.63
N GLN A 111 8.83 -19.83 12.53
CA GLN A 111 10.28 -19.94 12.64
C GLN A 111 10.76 -20.04 14.09
N LEU A 112 9.90 -19.72 15.07
CA LEU A 112 10.21 -19.94 16.49
C LEU A 112 10.22 -21.45 16.72
N GLY A 113 11.39 -21.97 17.11
CA GLY A 113 11.60 -23.39 17.37
C GLY A 113 10.71 -23.94 18.50
N PRO A 114 10.81 -25.26 18.77
CA PRO A 114 10.01 -25.89 19.82
C PRO A 114 10.31 -25.30 21.19
N GLU A 115 9.30 -25.35 22.06
CA GLU A 115 9.44 -24.96 23.47
C GLU A 115 10.06 -26.11 24.27
N ASP A 116 11.04 -25.78 25.09
CA ASP A 116 11.67 -26.71 26.02
C ASP A 116 10.98 -26.62 27.38
N LEU A 117 10.17 -27.64 27.71
CA LEU A 117 9.45 -27.73 28.98
C LEU A 117 10.37 -27.90 30.19
N SER A 118 11.64 -28.28 29.99
CA SER A 118 12.61 -28.38 31.09
C SER A 118 13.00 -27.01 31.66
N SER A 119 12.80 -25.93 30.88
CA SER A 119 13.18 -24.58 31.26
C SER A 119 12.00 -23.62 31.08
N PRO A 120 11.36 -23.15 32.17
CA PRO A 120 10.16 -22.34 32.07
C PRO A 120 10.45 -20.94 31.51
N CYS A 121 9.45 -20.38 30.85
CA CYS A 121 9.42 -19.00 30.37
C CYS A 121 9.56 -18.01 31.54
N LYS A 122 10.35 -16.95 31.35
CA LYS A 122 10.57 -15.92 32.38
C LYS A 122 9.48 -14.85 32.48
N ALA A 123 8.46 -14.90 31.63
CA ALA A 123 7.32 -13.98 31.72
C ALA A 123 6.47 -14.30 32.96
N ASP A 124 5.95 -13.24 33.60
CA ASP A 124 5.10 -13.37 34.78
C ASP A 124 3.88 -14.23 34.48
N HIS A 125 3.58 -15.16 35.38
CA HIS A 125 2.43 -16.07 35.29
C HIS A 125 2.41 -16.99 34.05
N CYS A 126 3.57 -17.26 33.43
CA CYS A 126 3.68 -18.19 32.31
C CYS A 126 4.22 -19.57 32.75
N SER A 127 3.52 -20.64 32.38
CA SER A 127 3.96 -22.03 32.61
C SER A 127 4.57 -22.72 31.39
N ARG A 128 4.69 -22.00 30.25
CA ARG A 128 5.23 -22.54 29.00
C ARG A 128 6.76 -22.70 29.07
N GLY A 129 7.31 -23.56 28.23
CA GLY A 129 8.76 -23.70 28.06
C GLY A 129 9.37 -22.55 27.26
N HIS A 130 10.64 -22.23 27.46
CA HIS A 130 11.33 -21.26 26.62
C HIS A 130 11.70 -21.83 25.24
N ILE A 131 11.92 -20.98 24.25
CA ILE A 131 12.48 -21.41 22.96
C ILE A 131 14.00 -21.30 22.93
N LYS A 132 14.63 -22.03 21.99
CA LYS A 132 16.07 -21.97 21.77
C LYS A 132 16.54 -20.51 21.59
N TYR A 133 17.56 -20.11 22.35
CA TYR A 133 18.14 -18.75 22.36
C TYR A 133 17.23 -17.64 22.89
N SER A 134 16.13 -17.96 23.55
CA SER A 134 15.33 -16.98 24.29
C SER A 134 15.07 -17.44 25.72
N ALA A 135 14.81 -16.48 26.60
CA ALA A 135 14.30 -16.76 27.94
C ALA A 135 12.77 -16.84 27.99
N LEU A 136 12.10 -16.68 26.85
CA LEU A 136 10.65 -16.61 26.72
C LEU A 136 10.13 -17.78 25.86
N CYS A 137 8.87 -18.15 26.05
CA CYS A 137 8.15 -19.07 25.17
C CYS A 137 7.87 -18.44 23.80
N ARG A 138 7.29 -19.19 22.85
CA ARG A 138 7.00 -18.68 21.50
C ARG A 138 6.11 -17.44 21.53
N VAL A 139 5.10 -17.46 22.40
CA VAL A 139 4.12 -16.37 22.55
C VAL A 139 4.77 -15.11 23.11
N HIS A 140 5.43 -15.20 24.26
CA HIS A 140 6.04 -14.02 24.87
C HIS A 140 7.24 -13.49 24.07
N HIS A 141 7.98 -14.38 23.38
CA HIS A 141 9.01 -13.95 22.44
C HIS A 141 8.41 -13.17 21.27
N PHE A 142 7.31 -13.67 20.69
CA PHE A 142 6.56 -12.96 19.66
C PHE A 142 6.12 -11.58 20.14
N GLU A 143 5.50 -11.50 21.31
CA GLU A 143 4.99 -10.24 21.86
C GLU A 143 6.11 -9.23 22.12
N GLN A 144 7.27 -9.70 22.58
CA GLN A 144 8.45 -8.87 22.78
C GLN A 144 8.99 -8.29 21.46
N ILE A 145 9.07 -9.10 20.40
CA ILE A 145 9.64 -8.68 19.11
C ILE A 145 8.63 -7.87 18.28
N ARG A 146 7.38 -8.30 18.22
CA ARG A 146 6.30 -7.66 17.42
C ARG A 146 5.61 -6.52 18.15
N ARG A 147 5.84 -6.35 19.46
CA ARG A 147 5.24 -5.31 20.32
C ARG A 147 3.70 -5.28 20.26
N LYS A 148 3.09 -6.44 20.12
CA LYS A 148 1.64 -6.63 20.09
C LYS A 148 1.28 -8.03 20.62
N PRO A 149 0.05 -8.26 21.09
CA PRO A 149 -0.39 -9.58 21.55
C PRO A 149 -0.22 -10.65 20.47
N CYS A 150 0.19 -11.85 20.86
CA CYS A 150 0.34 -12.96 19.92
C CYS A 150 -1.03 -13.47 19.46
N PRO A 151 -1.31 -13.54 18.14
CA PRO A 151 -2.59 -14.05 17.64
C PRO A 151 -2.67 -15.59 17.61
N PHE A 152 -1.58 -16.31 17.91
CA PHE A 152 -1.46 -17.76 17.74
C PHE A 152 -1.42 -18.50 19.09
N ASN A 153 -2.19 -18.03 20.07
CA ASN A 153 -2.26 -18.58 21.42
C ASN A 153 -3.00 -19.94 21.42
N GLU A 154 -2.33 -20.96 20.90
CA GLU A 154 -2.61 -22.37 21.18
C GLU A 154 -1.78 -22.84 22.39
#